data_AF-A0A1V5JRR2-F1
#
_entry.id   AF-A0A1V5JRR2-F1
#
_cell.length_a   1.000
_cell.length_b   1.000
_cell.length_c   1.000
_cell.angle_alpha   90.00
_cell.angle_beta   90.00
_cell.angle_gamma   90.00
#
_symmetry.space_group_name_H-M   'P 1'
#
loop_
_entity.id
_entity.type
_entity.pdbx_description
1 polymer ?
#
loop_
_entity_poly.entity_id
_entity_poly.type
_entity_poly.pdbx_seq_one_letter_code
_entity_poly.pdbx_strand_id
1 'polypeptide(L)'
;MKAHVDDVNRILESDENNNVMRKEIVVGTSPAPARGDLNGDGRVDWADVLIAAEMAQGKTNPAAAADFNGNGAVDWKDVALLADFFFGRTASL
;
A
#
# COMPACT_ATOMS: atom_id res chain seq x y z
N MET A 1 -42.04 -6.73 -22.57
CA MET A 1 -42.31 -8.18 -22.67
C MET A 1 -41.14 -8.88 -22.00
N LYS A 2 -41.39 -9.66 -20.93
CA LYS A 2 -40.33 -10.36 -20.16
C LYS A 2 -40.33 -11.80 -20.62
N ALA A 3 -39.21 -12.29 -21.16
CA ALA A 3 -39.06 -13.68 -21.56
C ALA A 3 -38.50 -14.46 -20.37
N HIS A 4 -39.25 -15.47 -19.92
CA HIS A 4 -38.77 -16.46 -18.97
C HIS A 4 -38.23 -17.63 -19.80
N VAL A 5 -36.97 -18.00 -19.59
CA VAL A 5 -36.44 -19.27 -20.10
C VAL A 5 -36.98 -20.34 -19.16
N ASP A 6 -37.89 -21.17 -19.68
CA ASP A 6 -38.49 -22.27 -18.95
C ASP A 6 -37.52 -23.45 -19.00
N ASP A 7 -36.65 -23.55 -18.00
CA ASP A 7 -35.72 -24.66 -17.87
C ASP A 7 -36.52 -25.95 -17.62
N VAL A 8 -36.75 -26.72 -18.68
CA VAL A 8 -37.40 -28.03 -18.59
C VAL A 8 -36.52 -28.93 -17.71
N ASN A 9 -36.98 -29.15 -16.47
CA ASN A 9 -36.29 -29.85 -15.37
C ASN A 9 -35.33 -29.03 -14.48
N ARG A 10 -35.67 -27.78 -14.13
CA ARG A 10 -35.04 -27.13 -12.97
C ARG A 10 -35.30 -27.97 -11.72
N ILE A 11 -34.23 -28.52 -11.11
CA ILE A 11 -34.33 -29.12 -9.78
C ILE A 11 -34.70 -27.98 -8.83
N LEU A 12 -35.83 -28.10 -8.15
CA LEU A 12 -36.29 -27.08 -7.22
C LEU A 12 -35.34 -27.07 -6.01
N GLU A 13 -34.44 -26.11 -5.98
CA GLU A 13 -33.57 -25.87 -4.82
C GLU A 13 -34.34 -24.98 -3.82
N SER A 14 -34.22 -25.28 -2.53
CA SER A 14 -34.92 -24.52 -1.48
C SER A 14 -34.48 -23.05 -1.39
N ASP A 15 -33.32 -22.71 -1.95
CA ASP A 15 -32.78 -21.37 -1.96
C ASP A 15 -31.98 -21.12 -3.25
N GLU A 16 -32.60 -20.42 -4.20
CA GLU A 16 -31.96 -20.03 -5.47
C GLU A 16 -30.74 -19.09 -5.29
N ASN A 17 -30.45 -18.65 -4.06
CA ASN A 17 -29.32 -17.78 -3.75
C ASN A 17 -28.16 -18.52 -3.07
N ASN A 18 -28.28 -19.80 -2.74
CA ASN A 18 -27.22 -20.52 -2.04
C ASN A 18 -26.03 -20.91 -2.94
N ASN A 19 -26.23 -20.89 -4.26
CA ASN A 19 -25.22 -21.20 -5.27
C ASN A 19 -24.48 -19.95 -5.78
N VAL A 20 -24.73 -18.79 -5.17
CA VAL A 20 -23.99 -17.54 -5.43
C VAL A 20 -23.13 -17.18 -4.22
N MET A 21 -21.95 -17.80 -4.12
CA MET A 21 -20.92 -17.33 -3.18
C MET A 21 -20.29 -16.04 -3.72
N ARG A 22 -20.56 -14.91 -3.05
CA ARG A 22 -19.80 -13.68 -3.27
C ARG A 22 -18.51 -13.77 -2.47
N LYS A 23 -17.39 -14.02 -3.13
CA LYS A 23 -16.06 -13.80 -2.57
C LYS A 23 -15.44 -12.62 -3.29
N GLU A 24 -15.11 -11.58 -2.54
CA GLU A 24 -14.37 -10.45 -3.05
C GLU A 24 -12.96 -10.93 -3.42
N ILE A 25 -12.63 -10.89 -4.70
CA ILE A 25 -11.24 -11.00 -5.12
C ILE A 25 -10.66 -9.61 -4.87
N VAL A 26 -9.98 -9.45 -3.74
CA VAL A 26 -9.11 -8.29 -3.54
C VAL A 26 -7.97 -8.44 -4.53
N VAL A 27 -8.14 -7.88 -5.74
CA VAL A 27 -7.01 -7.59 -6.60
C VAL A 27 -6.19 -6.60 -5.80
N GLY A 28 -5.05 -7.05 -5.29
CA GLY A 28 -4.07 -6.20 -4.65
C GLY A 28 -3.59 -5.18 -5.66
N THR A 29 -4.35 -4.10 -5.84
CA THR A 29 -3.76 -2.83 -6.21
C THR A 29 -2.84 -2.55 -5.05
N SER A 30 -1.54 -2.88 -5.18
CA SER A 30 -0.57 -2.35 -4.24
C SER A 30 -0.86 -0.85 -4.20
N PRO A 31 -1.27 -0.30 -3.05
CA PRO A 31 -1.42 1.14 -2.94
C PRO A 31 -0.10 1.74 -3.44
N ALA A 32 -0.18 2.89 -4.13
CA ALA A 32 1.04 3.61 -4.46
C ALA A 32 1.92 3.66 -3.20
N PRO A 33 3.21 3.32 -3.28
CA PRO A 33 4.07 3.18 -2.10
C PRO A 33 3.86 4.40 -1.22
N ALA A 34 3.54 4.15 0.05
CA ALA A 34 3.26 5.23 0.98
C ALA A 34 4.49 6.14 1.00
N ARG A 35 4.30 7.46 1.04
CA ARG A 35 5.46 8.35 1.18
C ARG A 35 6.18 7.95 2.48
N GLY A 36 7.45 7.60 2.38
CA GLY A 36 8.23 7.03 3.48
C GLY A 36 8.47 5.51 3.42
N ASP A 37 7.74 4.77 2.57
CA ASP A 37 7.97 3.35 2.29
C ASP A 37 9.09 3.21 1.26
N LEU A 38 10.32 3.05 1.76
CA LEU A 38 11.53 3.00 0.96
C LEU A 38 11.88 1.57 0.52
N ASN A 39 11.31 0.55 1.17
CA ASN A 39 11.52 -0.85 0.83
C ASN A 39 10.39 -1.47 -0.04
N GLY A 40 9.26 -0.78 -0.18
CA GLY A 40 8.09 -1.17 -0.97
C GLY A 40 7.20 -2.24 -0.33
N ASP A 41 7.25 -2.43 0.99
CA ASP A 41 6.48 -3.47 1.70
C ASP A 41 5.07 -3.02 2.11
N GLY A 42 4.71 -1.77 1.82
CA GLY A 42 3.41 -1.18 2.12
C GLY A 42 3.29 -0.62 3.54
N ARG A 43 4.38 -0.55 4.30
CA ARG A 43 4.45 0.05 5.63
C ARG A 43 5.49 1.17 5.65
N VAL A 44 5.36 2.06 6.63
CA VAL A 44 6.40 3.04 6.96
C VAL A 44 6.87 2.71 8.36
N ASP A 45 8.04 2.08 8.47
CA ASP A 45 8.58 1.60 9.74
C ASP A 45 10.09 1.82 9.88
N TRP A 46 10.69 1.17 10.89
CA TRP A 46 12.10 1.34 11.20
C TRP A 46 13.03 0.85 10.09
N ALA A 47 12.59 -0.10 9.25
CA ALA A 47 13.35 -0.55 8.08
C ALA A 47 13.56 0.60 7.09
N ASP A 48 12.54 1.43 6.88
CA ASP A 48 12.65 2.60 6.00
C ASP A 48 13.60 3.65 6.57
N VAL A 49 13.56 3.87 7.90
CA VAL A 49 14.50 4.78 8.58
C VAL A 49 15.95 4.34 8.37
N LEU A 50 16.21 3.02 8.42
CA LEU A 50 17.55 2.49 8.16
C LEU A 50 17.99 2.73 6.71
N ILE A 51 17.10 2.51 5.74
CA ILE A 51 17.39 2.75 4.32
C ILE A 51 17.70 4.24 4.07
N ALA A 52 16.89 5.15 4.64
CA ALA A 52 17.15 6.58 4.57
C ALA A 52 18.52 6.93 5.18
N ALA A 53 18.87 6.32 6.31
CA ALA A 53 20.17 6.52 6.95
C ALA A 53 21.34 5.99 6.12
N GLU A 54 21.17 4.88 5.40
CA GLU A 54 22.18 4.36 4.48
C GLU A 54 22.40 5.28 3.28
N MET A 55 21.32 5.87 2.75
CA MET A 55 21.39 6.87 1.69
C MET A 55 22.09 8.14 2.17
N ALA A 56 21.74 8.64 3.36
CA ALA A 56 22.39 9.81 3.98
C ALA A 56 23.88 9.57 4.30
N GLN A 57 24.27 8.33 4.60
CA GLN A 57 25.67 7.93 4.79
C GLN A 57 26.44 7.71 3.48
N GLY A 58 25.75 7.69 2.34
CA GLY A 58 26.35 7.38 1.03
C GLY A 58 26.71 5.90 0.84
N LYS A 59 26.11 4.99 1.61
CA LYS A 59 26.27 3.53 1.45
C LYS A 59 25.44 3.00 0.28
N THR A 60 24.33 3.65 -0.01
CA THR A 60 23.41 3.33 -1.10
C THR A 60 23.15 4.57 -1.95
N ASN A 61 22.74 4.38 -3.20
CA ASN A 61 22.45 5.51 -4.08
C ASN A 61 21.15 6.20 -3.60
N PRO A 62 21.17 7.50 -3.32
CA PRO A 62 19.99 8.21 -2.82
C PRO A 62 18.88 8.22 -3.87
N ALA A 63 17.68 7.85 -3.44
CA ALA A 63 16.47 7.96 -4.25
C ALA A 63 15.77 9.29 -3.99
N ALA A 64 15.24 9.94 -5.03
CA ALA A 64 14.47 11.17 -4.86
C ALA A 64 13.24 11.02 -3.94
N ALA A 65 12.73 9.79 -3.78
CA ALA A 65 11.65 9.47 -2.85
C ALA A 65 12.04 9.61 -1.37
N ALA A 66 13.34 9.61 -1.05
CA ALA A 66 13.87 9.78 0.30
C ALA A 66 14.24 11.25 0.62
N ASP A 67 14.08 12.19 -0.31
CA ASP A 67 14.17 13.63 -0.04
C ASP A 67 12.80 14.13 0.46
N PHE A 68 12.59 14.05 1.77
CA PHE A 68 11.30 14.39 2.38
C PHE A 68 11.13 15.90 2.53
N ASN A 69 12.23 16.65 2.65
CA ASN A 69 12.18 18.10 2.79
C ASN A 69 12.24 18.87 1.45
N GLY A 70 12.53 18.19 0.34
CA GLY A 70 12.52 18.74 -1.01
C GLY A 70 13.71 19.65 -1.33
N ASN A 71 14.84 19.49 -0.64
CA ASN A 71 16.03 20.33 -0.85
C ASN A 71 16.96 19.84 -1.98
N GLY A 72 16.63 18.70 -2.60
CA GLY A 72 17.42 18.07 -3.66
C GLY A 72 18.54 17.16 -3.18
N ALA A 73 18.65 16.90 -1.88
CA ALA A 73 19.60 16.00 -1.27
C ALA A 73 18.91 15.08 -0.26
N VAL A 74 19.37 13.82 -0.18
CA VAL A 74 18.95 12.89 0.86
C VAL A 74 20.00 12.94 1.96
N ASP A 75 19.68 13.60 3.07
CA ASP A 75 20.60 13.80 4.19
C ASP A 75 19.96 13.43 5.55
N TRP A 76 20.69 13.66 6.64
CA TRP A 76 20.23 13.31 7.98
C TRP A 76 18.96 14.06 8.44
N LYS A 77 18.59 15.18 7.79
CA LYS A 77 17.31 15.86 8.02
C LYS A 77 16.15 15.02 7.50
N ASP A 78 16.31 14.35 6.37
CA ASP A 78 15.28 13.47 5.83
C ASP A 78 15.08 12.24 6.73
N VAL A 79 16.16 11.68 7.25
CA VAL A 79 16.10 10.61 8.25
C VAL A 79 15.35 11.06 9.51
N ALA A 80 15.61 12.29 9.97
CA ALA A 80 14.91 12.84 11.14
C ALA A 80 13.41 13.05 10.87
N LEU A 81 13.03 13.53 9.68
CA LEU A 81 11.63 13.67 9.28
C LEU A 81 10.90 12.32 9.26
N LEU A 82 11.54 11.30 8.69
CA LEU A 82 10.99 9.94 8.64
C LEU A 82 10.84 9.33 10.04
N ALA A 83 11.84 9.53 10.91
CA ALA A 83 11.77 9.09 12.30
C ALA A 83 10.68 9.83 13.10
N ASP A 84 10.54 11.14 12.92
CA ASP A 84 9.50 11.94 13.58
C ASP A 84 8.11 11.53 13.12
N PHE A 85 7.94 11.22 11.83
CA PHE A 85 6.70 10.66 11.30
C PHE A 85 6.37 9.29 11.92
N PHE A 86 7.36 8.40 11.99
CA PHE A 86 7.20 7.08 12.62
C PHE A 86 6.80 7.17 14.10
N PHE A 87 7.39 8.10 14.85
CA PHE A 87 7.02 8.34 16.26
C PHE A 87 5.73 9.15 16.43
N GLY A 88 5.05 9.53 15.34
CA GLY A 88 3.82 10.33 15.38
C GLY A 88 4.02 11.77 15.86
N ARG A 89 5.25 12.30 15.78
CA ARG A 89 5.56 13.71 16.09
C ARG A 89 5.15 14.64 14.96
N THR A 90 5.11 14.13 13.72
CA THR A 90 4.59 14.84 12.54
C THR A 90 3.45 14.05 11.92
N ALA A 91 2.46 14.76 11.37
CA ALA A 91 1.29 14.13 10.73
C ALA A 91 1.53 13.73 9.27
N SER A 92 2.61 14.24 8.66
CA SER A 92 2.95 14.04 7.26
C SER A 92 4.44 14.26 7.00
N LEU A 93 4.93 13.63 5.93
CA LEU A 93 6.23 13.89 5.29
C LEU A 93 6.11 14.94 4.19
#